data_AF-A0A1M3HLF6-F1
#
_entry.id   AF-A0A1M3HLF6-F1
#
_cell.length_a   1.000
_cell.length_b   1.000
_cell.length_c   1.000
_cell.angle_alpha   90.00
_cell.angle_beta   90.00
_cell.angle_gamma   90.00
#
_symmetry.space_group_name_H-M   'P 1'
#
loop_
_entity.id
_entity.type
_entity.pdbx_description
1 polymer ?
#
loop_
_entity_poly.entity_id
_entity_poly.type
_entity_poly.pdbx_seq_one_letter_code
_entity_poly.pdbx_strand_id
1 'polypeptide(L)'
;MSTFKEFEKKSGLLERNGNEEKIRCADSEMAAKLGLTLEELYRKIENPNQFTEEEQEKIFEAMDIDVVGYLLESKIPEKGNLKSSEGTDGSMGFKDNRLNEIRDQIDERWDEVADPVERFRATVVLPYRDDEGALKGELIQAIKEGEYYRLQDIPLYASKVALYDLLEVVDREGVLYYKKIMESWDRHVIQMMIFNEADMEIVEAFLNKFGCSWRWNKEELLIAFDVAKHVSYEPIKEWLDSGEGEKRWGYREACLSKRENTN
;
A
#
# COMPACT_ATOMS: atom_id res chain seq x y z
N MET A 1 -7.52 12.28 -13.62
CA MET A 1 -6.30 12.95 -14.15
C MET A 1 -5.15 13.03 -13.13
N SER A 2 -5.41 12.94 -11.81
CA SER A 2 -4.35 12.88 -10.78
C SER A 2 -3.66 11.50 -10.68
N THR A 3 -4.46 10.43 -10.74
CA THR A 3 -4.06 9.02 -10.53
C THR A 3 -3.06 8.47 -11.55
N PHE A 4 -3.11 8.92 -12.81
CA PHE A 4 -2.20 8.41 -13.85
C PHE A 4 -0.83 9.09 -13.85
N LYS A 5 -0.72 10.33 -13.35
CA LYS A 5 0.57 11.01 -13.19
C LYS A 5 1.43 10.36 -12.09
N GLU A 6 0.81 9.75 -11.09
CA GLU A 6 1.52 8.92 -10.10
C GLU A 6 1.94 7.57 -10.66
N PHE A 7 1.14 6.96 -11.54
CA PHE A 7 1.50 5.76 -12.31
C PHE A 7 2.71 6.03 -13.23
N GLU A 8 2.74 7.16 -13.95
CA GLU A 8 3.87 7.58 -14.78
C GLU A 8 5.17 7.79 -13.99
N LYS A 9 5.05 8.26 -12.73
CA LYS A 9 6.19 8.49 -11.84
C LYS A 9 6.73 7.20 -11.22
N LYS A 10 5.86 6.24 -10.85
CA LYS A 10 6.25 4.94 -10.24
C LYS A 10 6.75 3.90 -11.25
N SER A 11 6.25 3.95 -12.49
CA SER A 11 6.65 3.00 -13.56
C SER A 11 7.96 3.36 -14.27
N GLY A 12 8.53 4.54 -14.01
CA GLY A 12 9.71 5.03 -14.73
C GLY A 12 9.46 5.42 -16.19
N LEU A 13 8.20 5.46 -16.64
CA LEU A 13 7.82 5.74 -18.04
C LEU A 13 8.18 7.17 -18.50
N LEU A 14 8.50 8.10 -17.59
CA LEU A 14 8.89 9.47 -17.91
C LEU A 14 10.31 9.90 -17.51
N GLU A 15 11.07 9.12 -16.73
CA GLU A 15 12.47 9.45 -16.44
C GLU A 15 13.39 8.94 -17.56
N ARG A 16 13.26 9.60 -18.72
CA ARG A 16 14.05 9.35 -19.93
C ARG A 16 15.46 9.93 -19.77
N ASN A 17 16.32 9.26 -19.00
CA ASN A 17 17.76 9.50 -19.05
C ASN A 17 18.52 8.20 -18.76
N GLY A 18 19.00 7.53 -19.82
CA GLY A 18 20.22 6.72 -19.73
C GLY A 18 20.22 5.25 -20.15
N ASN A 19 19.13 4.66 -20.67
CA ASN A 19 19.22 3.28 -21.20
C ASN A 19 18.11 2.88 -22.22
N GLU A 20 18.13 3.49 -23.41
CA GLU A 20 17.09 3.31 -24.44
C GLU A 20 16.92 1.84 -24.92
N GLU A 21 17.97 1.02 -24.89
CA GLU A 21 17.88 -0.38 -25.35
C GLU A 21 17.18 -1.31 -24.34
N LYS A 22 17.41 -1.11 -23.03
CA LYS A 22 16.74 -1.91 -21.99
C LYS A 22 15.25 -1.59 -21.88
N ILE A 23 14.90 -0.31 -22.06
CA ILE A 23 13.52 0.18 -22.04
C ILE A 23 12.73 -0.42 -23.22
N ARG A 24 13.31 -0.39 -24.43
CA ARG A 24 12.70 -1.02 -25.61
C ARG A 24 12.44 -2.52 -25.43
N CYS A 25 13.29 -3.22 -24.69
CA CYS A 25 13.13 -4.65 -24.44
C CYS A 25 11.95 -4.94 -23.49
N ALA A 26 11.83 -4.16 -22.40
CA ALA A 26 10.70 -4.27 -21.47
C ALA A 26 9.36 -3.90 -22.12
N ASP A 27 9.33 -2.84 -22.92
CA ASP A 27 8.12 -2.41 -23.64
C ASP A 27 7.69 -3.42 -24.71
N SER A 28 8.66 -4.08 -25.35
CA SER A 28 8.39 -5.16 -26.31
C SER A 28 7.78 -6.39 -25.63
N GLU A 29 8.27 -6.73 -24.44
CA GLU A 29 7.75 -7.86 -23.67
C GLU A 29 6.34 -7.57 -23.14
N MET A 30 6.08 -6.35 -22.66
CA MET A 30 4.75 -5.90 -22.25
C MET A 30 3.77 -5.89 -23.43
N ALA A 31 4.17 -5.34 -24.58
CA ALA A 31 3.34 -5.35 -25.78
C ALA A 31 2.99 -6.80 -26.21
N ALA A 32 3.97 -7.72 -26.16
CA ALA A 32 3.75 -9.12 -26.49
C ALA A 32 2.77 -9.82 -25.53
N LYS A 33 2.87 -9.57 -24.21
CA LYS A 33 1.95 -10.11 -23.20
C LYS A 33 0.52 -9.60 -23.38
N LEU A 34 0.36 -8.37 -23.86
CA LEU A 34 -0.94 -7.76 -24.14
C LEU A 34 -1.49 -8.09 -25.53
N GLY A 35 -0.71 -8.78 -26.38
CA GLY A 35 -1.08 -9.02 -27.77
C GLY A 35 -1.16 -7.74 -28.61
N LEU A 36 -0.44 -6.70 -28.22
CA LEU A 36 -0.38 -5.40 -28.87
C LEU A 36 0.93 -5.24 -29.65
N THR A 37 0.92 -4.37 -30.67
CA THR A 37 2.16 -3.81 -31.19
C THR A 37 2.71 -2.75 -30.23
N LEU A 38 4.02 -2.47 -30.31
CA LEU A 38 4.64 -1.36 -29.56
C LEU A 38 3.96 -0.01 -29.84
N GLU A 39 3.57 0.25 -31.09
CA GLU A 39 2.89 1.49 -31.47
C GLU A 39 1.49 1.59 -30.84
N GLU A 40 0.76 0.48 -30.76
CA GLU A 40 -0.55 0.44 -30.08
C GLU A 40 -0.42 0.58 -28.57
N LEU A 41 0.60 -0.04 -27.97
CA LEU A 41 0.92 0.11 -26.57
C LEU A 41 1.19 1.59 -26.23
N TYR A 42 2.08 2.26 -26.97
CA TYR A 42 2.38 3.68 -26.73
C TYR A 42 1.16 4.58 -26.95
N ARG A 43 0.36 4.32 -27.99
CA ARG A 43 -0.88 5.08 -28.23
C ARG A 43 -1.88 4.92 -27.07
N LYS A 44 -1.98 3.73 -26.48
CA LYS A 44 -2.84 3.47 -25.30
C LYS A 44 -2.24 4.07 -24.02
N ILE A 45 -0.92 4.11 -23.87
CA ILE A 45 -0.25 4.80 -22.76
C ILE A 45 -0.55 6.31 -22.82
N GLU A 46 -0.55 6.91 -24.01
CA GLU A 46 -0.91 8.32 -24.21
C GLU A 46 -2.41 8.61 -23.98
N ASN A 47 -3.27 7.58 -24.02
CA ASN A 47 -4.70 7.69 -23.72
C ASN A 47 -5.20 6.50 -22.88
N PRO A 48 -4.98 6.53 -21.55
CA PRO A 48 -5.14 5.37 -20.66
C PRO A 48 -6.56 4.82 -20.57
N ASN A 49 -7.56 5.63 -20.91
CA ASN A 49 -8.97 5.22 -20.93
C ASN A 49 -9.27 4.22 -22.06
N GLN A 50 -8.29 3.87 -22.89
CA GLN A 50 -8.41 2.90 -23.97
C GLN A 50 -7.99 1.48 -23.60
N PHE A 51 -7.49 1.25 -22.37
CA PHE A 51 -7.23 -0.10 -21.88
C PHE A 51 -8.55 -0.76 -21.44
N THR A 52 -8.82 -1.96 -21.93
CA THR A 52 -9.90 -2.81 -21.41
C THR A 52 -9.56 -3.33 -20.02
N GLU A 53 -10.55 -3.77 -19.26
CA GLU A 53 -10.32 -4.37 -17.92
C GLU A 53 -9.37 -5.58 -18.00
N GLU A 54 -9.50 -6.41 -19.03
CA GLU A 54 -8.62 -7.56 -19.28
C GLU A 54 -7.16 -7.15 -19.60
N GLU A 55 -6.97 -6.04 -20.33
CA GLU A 55 -5.62 -5.51 -20.60
C GLU A 55 -5.00 -4.90 -19.34
N GLN A 56 -5.79 -4.24 -18.50
CA GLN A 56 -5.32 -3.69 -17.22
C GLN A 56 -4.83 -4.82 -16.30
N GLU A 57 -5.60 -5.89 -16.16
CA GLU A 57 -5.25 -7.06 -15.36
C GLU A 57 -3.92 -7.69 -15.82
N LYS A 58 -3.73 -7.87 -17.13
CA LYS A 58 -2.47 -8.37 -17.72
C LYS A 58 -1.28 -7.43 -17.53
N ILE A 59 -1.49 -6.10 -17.51
CA ILE A 59 -0.42 -5.12 -17.21
C ILE A 59 0.05 -5.29 -15.78
N PHE A 60 -0.88 -5.39 -14.83
CA PHE A 60 -0.56 -5.55 -13.42
C PHE A 60 0.14 -6.89 -13.12
N GLU A 61 -0.34 -7.98 -13.71
CA GLU A 61 0.33 -9.29 -13.64
C GLU A 61 1.76 -9.24 -14.22
N ALA A 62 1.94 -8.54 -15.35
CA ALA A 62 3.25 -8.41 -15.99
C ALA A 62 4.24 -7.57 -15.17
N MET A 63 3.76 -6.73 -14.25
CA MET A 63 4.57 -5.84 -13.41
C MET A 63 4.82 -6.40 -12.00
N ASP A 64 4.34 -7.61 -11.67
CA ASP A 64 4.39 -8.18 -10.30
C ASP A 64 3.74 -7.23 -9.26
N ILE A 65 2.73 -6.46 -9.68
CA ILE A 65 1.96 -5.53 -8.83
C ILE A 65 0.64 -6.22 -8.45
N ASP A 66 0.37 -6.30 -7.15
CA ASP A 66 -0.90 -6.82 -6.63
C ASP A 66 -2.08 -5.95 -7.11
N VAL A 67 -2.79 -6.46 -8.12
CA VAL A 67 -3.97 -5.86 -8.77
C VAL A 67 -5.05 -5.51 -7.73
N VAL A 68 -5.21 -6.37 -6.72
CA VAL A 68 -6.28 -6.25 -5.73
C VAL A 68 -5.97 -5.07 -4.80
N GLY A 69 -4.72 -4.92 -4.37
CA GLY A 69 -4.27 -3.77 -3.59
C GLY A 69 -4.47 -2.43 -4.32
N TYR A 70 -4.08 -2.35 -5.58
CA TYR A 70 -4.16 -1.10 -6.37
C TYR A 70 -5.61 -0.68 -6.70
N LEU A 71 -6.48 -1.64 -7.02
CA LEU A 71 -7.90 -1.37 -7.26
C LEU A 71 -8.65 -0.96 -5.98
N LEU A 72 -8.18 -1.42 -4.81
CA LEU A 72 -8.72 -1.01 -3.51
C LEU A 72 -8.30 0.41 -3.14
N GLU A 73 -7.06 0.81 -3.40
CA GLU A 73 -6.56 2.17 -3.10
C GLU A 73 -7.18 3.24 -4.02
N SER A 74 -7.39 2.93 -5.30
CA SER A 74 -7.93 3.87 -6.30
C SER A 74 -9.45 4.12 -6.21
N LYS A 75 -10.17 3.34 -5.39
CA LYS A 75 -11.61 3.50 -5.13
C LYS A 75 -11.92 4.18 -3.80
N ILE A 76 -10.92 4.57 -3.01
CA ILE A 76 -11.13 5.35 -1.79
C ILE A 76 -11.28 6.82 -2.21
N PRO A 77 -12.47 7.45 -2.09
CA PRO A 77 -12.56 8.88 -2.29
C PRO A 77 -11.79 9.58 -1.17
N GLU A 78 -10.82 10.42 -1.54
CA GLU A 78 -10.24 11.37 -0.60
C GLU A 78 -11.38 12.14 0.08
N LYS A 79 -11.45 12.09 1.42
CA LYS A 79 -12.36 12.93 2.20
C LYS A 79 -11.87 14.38 2.14
N GLY A 80 -12.10 15.03 0.99
CA GLY A 80 -11.91 16.45 0.76
C GLY A 80 -13.20 17.23 0.94
N ASN A 81 -13.17 18.17 1.88
CA ASN A 81 -14.24 19.12 2.23
C ASN A 81 -15.04 19.67 1.03
N LEU A 82 -16.35 19.36 0.98
CA LEU A 82 -17.31 20.11 0.18
C LEU A 82 -18.16 21.00 1.09
N LYS A 83 -17.81 22.28 1.12
CA LYS A 83 -18.67 23.34 1.63
C LYS A 83 -19.91 23.44 0.74
N SER A 84 -21.08 23.42 1.36
CA SER A 84 -22.35 23.77 0.74
C SER A 84 -22.35 25.23 0.28
N SER A 85 -22.57 25.47 -1.01
CA SER A 85 -23.05 26.75 -1.51
C SER A 85 -24.26 26.50 -2.40
N GLU A 86 -25.41 26.99 -1.96
CA GLU A 86 -26.66 27.10 -2.72
C GLU A 86 -26.48 28.07 -3.90
N GLY A 87 -27.15 27.77 -5.02
CA GLY A 87 -27.21 28.66 -6.19
C GLY A 87 -27.90 28.02 -7.39
N THR A 88 -29.16 28.43 -7.59
CA THR A 88 -30.12 28.13 -8.67
C THR A 88 -29.63 28.35 -10.10
N ASP A 89 -30.01 27.50 -11.07
CA ASP A 89 -31.11 27.73 -12.04
C ASP A 89 -31.04 26.81 -13.29
N GLY A 90 -32.20 26.32 -13.72
CA GLY A 90 -32.65 25.94 -15.06
C GLY A 90 -31.81 25.02 -15.98
N SER A 91 -32.29 23.80 -16.23
CA SER A 91 -33.03 23.46 -17.48
C SER A 91 -33.16 21.95 -17.74
N MET A 92 -34.30 21.63 -18.39
CA MET A 92 -34.59 20.45 -19.23
C MET A 92 -34.61 19.06 -18.60
N GLY A 93 -35.80 18.68 -18.15
CA GLY A 93 -36.21 17.28 -18.07
C GLY A 93 -36.36 16.65 -19.46
N PHE A 94 -35.75 15.48 -19.63
CA PHE A 94 -36.36 14.27 -20.20
C PHE A 94 -35.34 13.13 -20.06
N LYS A 95 -35.83 11.97 -19.56
CA LYS A 95 -35.15 10.68 -19.34
C LYS A 95 -34.52 10.48 -17.95
N ASP A 96 -35.33 10.30 -16.92
CA ASP A 96 -34.79 9.75 -15.66
C ASP A 96 -35.70 8.79 -14.88
N ASN A 97 -36.80 8.29 -15.45
CA ASN A 97 -37.64 7.32 -14.71
C ASN A 97 -36.99 5.94 -14.58
N ARG A 98 -36.20 5.50 -15.56
CA ARG A 98 -35.57 4.17 -15.49
C ARG A 98 -34.33 4.16 -14.59
N LEU A 99 -33.63 5.29 -14.50
CA LEU A 99 -32.48 5.45 -13.62
C LEU A 99 -32.92 5.64 -12.18
N ASN A 100 -34.00 6.38 -11.92
CA ASN A 100 -34.58 6.49 -10.57
C ASN A 100 -35.19 5.16 -10.09
N GLU A 101 -35.88 4.40 -10.94
CA GLU A 101 -36.34 3.06 -10.57
C GLU A 101 -35.20 2.06 -10.30
N ILE A 102 -34.09 2.17 -11.04
CA ILE A 102 -32.87 1.38 -10.76
C ILE A 102 -32.21 1.87 -9.46
N ARG A 103 -32.22 3.18 -9.19
CA ARG A 103 -31.64 3.78 -7.99
C ARG A 103 -32.42 3.40 -6.74
N ASP A 104 -33.75 3.40 -6.80
CA ASP A 104 -34.62 3.00 -5.70
C ASP A 104 -34.54 1.48 -5.45
N GLN A 105 -34.39 0.65 -6.49
CA GLN A 105 -34.14 -0.80 -6.35
C GLN A 105 -32.72 -1.14 -5.87
N ILE A 106 -31.76 -0.24 -6.08
CA ILE A 106 -30.41 -0.30 -5.54
C ILE A 106 -30.49 0.12 -4.07
N ASP A 107 -31.03 1.29 -3.72
CA ASP A 107 -31.06 1.77 -2.34
C ASP A 107 -31.85 0.85 -1.38
N GLU A 108 -32.97 0.25 -1.79
CA GLU A 108 -33.70 -0.74 -0.96
C GLU A 108 -32.93 -2.05 -0.72
N ARG A 109 -31.87 -2.30 -1.48
CA ARG A 109 -31.07 -3.53 -1.44
C ARG A 109 -29.68 -3.32 -0.82
N TRP A 110 -29.32 -2.07 -0.50
CA TRP A 110 -27.99 -1.70 -0.02
C TRP A 110 -27.88 -1.62 1.51
N ASP A 111 -29.00 -1.57 2.23
CA ASP A 111 -29.00 -1.69 3.71
C ASP A 111 -28.74 -3.14 4.20
N GLU A 112 -28.75 -4.15 3.33
CA GLU A 112 -28.50 -5.56 3.69
C GLU A 112 -27.14 -6.11 3.22
N VAL A 113 -26.35 -5.34 2.47
CA VAL A 113 -25.04 -5.79 1.97
C VAL A 113 -23.95 -4.90 2.53
N ALA A 114 -23.50 -5.21 3.75
CA ALA A 114 -22.13 -4.89 4.15
C ALA A 114 -21.20 -5.30 3.00
N ASP A 115 -20.40 -4.36 2.50
CA ASP A 115 -19.49 -4.51 1.37
C ASP A 115 -18.81 -5.89 1.45
N PRO A 116 -18.85 -6.73 0.40
CA PRO A 116 -18.15 -8.02 0.42
C PRO A 116 -16.68 -7.88 0.87
N VAL A 117 -16.04 -6.72 0.62
CA VAL A 117 -14.68 -6.40 1.07
C VAL A 117 -14.58 -6.18 2.58
N GLU A 118 -15.59 -5.57 3.21
CA GLU A 118 -15.63 -5.43 4.68
C GLU A 118 -15.68 -6.79 5.39
N ARG A 119 -16.27 -7.81 4.76
CA ARG A 119 -16.39 -9.17 5.35
C ARG A 119 -15.06 -9.91 5.49
N PHE A 120 -13.99 -9.43 4.85
CA PHE A 120 -12.67 -10.03 4.93
C PHE A 120 -11.69 -9.22 5.77
N ARG A 121 -12.03 -7.98 6.15
CA ARG A 121 -11.18 -7.17 7.02
C ARG A 121 -11.30 -7.67 8.45
N ALA A 122 -10.15 -7.80 9.09
CA ALA A 122 -10.04 -8.24 10.47
C ALA A 122 -8.95 -7.44 11.18
N THR A 123 -9.07 -7.37 12.50
CA THR A 123 -8.00 -6.84 13.35
C THR A 123 -7.34 -8.00 14.08
N VAL A 124 -6.02 -8.10 13.96
CA VAL A 124 -5.20 -9.09 14.64
C VAL A 124 -4.44 -8.42 15.77
N VAL A 125 -4.35 -9.09 16.93
CA VAL A 125 -3.53 -8.68 18.06
C VAL A 125 -2.13 -9.28 17.89
N LEU A 126 -1.13 -8.44 17.64
CA LEU A 126 0.27 -8.82 17.64
C LEU A 126 0.87 -8.62 19.06
N PRO A 127 1.39 -9.68 19.70
CA PRO A 127 2.02 -9.53 21.01
C PRO A 127 3.39 -8.84 20.88
N TYR A 128 3.68 -7.91 21.78
CA TYR A 128 5.00 -7.29 21.91
C TYR A 128 5.35 -7.04 23.39
N ARG A 129 6.62 -6.77 23.67
CA ARG A 129 7.06 -6.26 24.97
C ARG A 129 7.47 -4.81 24.82
N ASP A 130 7.00 -3.96 25.72
CA ASP A 130 7.50 -2.60 25.81
C ASP A 130 8.88 -2.54 26.48
N ASP A 131 9.39 -1.32 26.66
CA ASP A 131 10.72 -1.09 27.23
C ASP A 131 10.82 -1.48 28.71
N GLU A 132 9.69 -1.61 29.40
CA GLU A 132 9.61 -2.13 30.78
C GLU A 132 9.49 -3.67 30.81
N GLY A 133 9.39 -4.31 29.65
CA GLY A 133 9.25 -5.75 29.49
C GLY A 133 7.81 -6.26 29.67
N ALA A 134 6.83 -5.37 29.85
CA ALA A 134 5.43 -5.73 29.99
C ALA A 134 4.86 -6.26 28.66
N LEU A 135 4.10 -7.35 28.72
CA LEU A 135 3.46 -7.93 27.54
C LEU A 135 2.25 -7.07 27.16
N LYS A 136 2.26 -6.54 25.94
CA LYS A 136 1.20 -5.72 25.34
C LYS A 136 0.74 -6.33 24.02
N GLY A 137 -0.38 -5.83 23.51
CA GLY A 137 -0.94 -6.20 22.21
C GLY A 137 -1.02 -4.97 21.31
N GLU A 138 -0.52 -5.10 20.09
CA GLU A 138 -0.70 -4.13 19.03
C GLU A 138 -1.85 -4.59 18.13
N LEU A 139 -2.81 -3.70 17.84
CA LEU A 139 -3.90 -3.96 16.90
C LEU A 139 -3.44 -3.64 15.48
N ILE A 140 -3.54 -4.60 14.58
CA ILE A 140 -3.14 -4.43 13.19
C ILE A 140 -4.22 -4.90 12.22
N GLN A 141 -4.36 -4.20 11.11
CA GLN A 141 -5.33 -4.59 10.08
C GLN A 141 -4.81 -5.76 9.25
N ALA A 142 -5.71 -6.68 8.92
CA ALA A 142 -5.44 -7.84 8.09
C ALA A 142 -6.65 -8.19 7.20
N ILE A 143 -6.39 -8.93 6.13
CA ILE A 143 -7.41 -9.52 5.27
C ILE A 143 -7.41 -11.04 5.49
N LYS A 144 -8.59 -11.63 5.68
CA LYS A 144 -8.75 -13.08 5.82
C LYS A 144 -8.55 -13.77 4.47
N GLU A 145 -7.66 -14.75 4.43
CA GLU A 145 -7.33 -15.61 3.28
C GLU A 145 -7.46 -17.08 3.67
N GLY A 146 -8.62 -17.67 3.40
CA GLY A 146 -8.96 -19.01 3.88
C GLY A 146 -8.97 -19.07 5.41
N GLU A 147 -8.06 -19.88 5.98
CA GLU A 147 -7.89 -20.03 7.43
C GLU A 147 -6.83 -19.09 8.02
N TYR A 148 -6.21 -18.25 7.18
CA TYR A 148 -5.10 -17.37 7.54
C TYR A 148 -5.45 -15.90 7.36
N TYR A 149 -4.55 -15.01 7.78
CA TYR A 149 -4.76 -13.56 7.76
C TYR A 149 -3.53 -12.85 7.22
N ARG A 150 -3.67 -12.15 6.10
CA ARG A 150 -2.59 -11.37 5.48
C ARG A 150 -2.58 -9.96 6.06
N LEU A 151 -1.44 -9.55 6.61
CA LEU A 151 -1.29 -8.19 7.13
C LEU A 151 -1.42 -7.12 6.06
N GLN A 152 -2.08 -6.03 6.39
CA GLN A 152 -2.32 -4.88 5.52
C GLN A 152 -1.75 -3.58 6.08
N ASP A 153 -1.03 -3.63 7.19
CA ASP A 153 -0.42 -2.46 7.83
C ASP A 153 0.94 -2.82 8.43
N ILE A 154 1.76 -1.81 8.74
CA ILE A 154 3.14 -1.95 9.21
C ILE A 154 3.18 -1.94 10.74
N PRO A 155 3.65 -3.01 11.42
CA PRO A 155 3.72 -3.04 12.89
C PRO A 155 4.57 -1.90 13.47
N LEU A 156 3.99 -1.12 14.39
CA LEU A 156 4.66 -0.01 15.08
C LEU A 156 5.51 -0.53 16.24
N TYR A 157 5.07 -1.60 16.90
CA TYR A 157 5.69 -2.11 18.12
C TYR A 157 6.09 -3.58 18.03
N ALA A 158 5.26 -4.40 17.41
CA ALA A 158 5.55 -5.82 17.25
C ALA A 158 6.76 -6.02 16.33
N SER A 159 7.59 -7.01 16.68
CA SER A 159 8.80 -7.39 15.94
C SER A 159 8.60 -8.73 15.24
N LYS A 160 9.47 -9.04 14.28
CA LYS A 160 9.54 -10.30 13.53
C LYS A 160 8.32 -10.59 12.65
N VAL A 161 7.56 -9.55 12.31
CA VAL A 161 6.41 -9.61 11.44
C VAL A 161 6.47 -8.38 10.52
N ALA A 162 6.17 -8.56 9.24
CA ALA A 162 6.22 -7.53 8.22
C ALA A 162 4.89 -7.35 7.48
N LEU A 163 4.79 -6.25 6.74
CA LEU A 163 3.66 -5.98 5.85
C LEU A 163 3.49 -7.16 4.85
N TYR A 164 2.25 -7.56 4.61
CA TYR A 164 1.86 -8.69 3.75
C TYR A 164 2.27 -10.10 4.20
N ASP A 165 2.88 -10.26 5.38
CA ASP A 165 3.06 -11.59 5.96
C ASP A 165 1.69 -12.27 6.18
N LEU A 166 1.63 -13.57 5.90
CA LEU A 166 0.45 -14.40 6.11
C LEU A 166 0.52 -15.07 7.48
N LEU A 167 -0.49 -14.84 8.32
CA LEU A 167 -0.49 -15.24 9.72
C LEU A 167 -1.47 -16.38 10.00
N GLU A 168 -1.03 -17.33 10.83
CA GLU A 168 -1.96 -18.16 11.60
C GLU A 168 -2.35 -17.40 12.88
N VAL A 169 -3.63 -17.41 13.21
CA VAL A 169 -4.18 -16.77 14.41
C VAL A 169 -4.95 -17.76 15.27
N VAL A 170 -5.18 -17.41 16.54
CA VAL A 170 -6.12 -18.10 17.42
C VAL A 170 -7.26 -17.15 17.74
N ASP A 171 -8.47 -17.54 17.40
CA ASP A 171 -9.69 -16.86 17.87
C ASP A 171 -9.92 -17.20 19.35
N ARG A 172 -9.99 -16.16 20.18
CA ARG A 172 -10.45 -16.24 21.57
C ARG A 172 -11.55 -15.21 21.77
N GLU A 173 -12.78 -15.70 21.86
CA GLU A 173 -13.97 -14.87 22.12
C GLU A 173 -14.16 -13.75 21.09
N GLY A 174 -13.85 -14.02 19.82
CA GLY A 174 -13.97 -13.06 18.72
C GLY A 174 -12.74 -12.15 18.54
N VAL A 175 -11.71 -12.30 19.37
CA VAL A 175 -10.44 -11.58 19.23
C VAL A 175 -9.40 -12.50 18.61
N LEU A 176 -8.79 -12.05 17.50
CA LEU A 176 -7.80 -12.81 16.76
C LEU A 176 -6.40 -12.52 17.29
N TYR A 177 -5.74 -13.51 17.89
CA TYR A 177 -4.38 -13.37 18.40
C TYR A 177 -3.37 -14.03 17.45
N TYR A 178 -2.29 -13.33 17.12
CA TYR A 178 -1.19 -13.92 16.36
C TYR A 178 -0.68 -15.21 17.02
N LYS A 179 -0.45 -16.23 16.19
CA LYS A 179 0.16 -17.51 16.60
C LYS A 179 1.53 -17.71 15.95
N LYS A 180 1.62 -17.63 14.62
CA LYS A 180 2.86 -17.76 13.86
C LYS A 180 2.71 -17.22 12.44
N ILE A 181 3.85 -16.99 11.77
CA ILE A 181 3.90 -16.70 10.33
C ILE A 181 3.81 -18.02 9.55
N MET A 182 2.94 -18.04 8.53
CA MET A 182 2.80 -19.13 7.58
C MET A 182 3.63 -18.89 6.32
N GLU A 183 3.63 -17.65 5.84
CA GLU A 183 4.36 -17.20 4.66
C GLU A 183 4.91 -15.81 4.95
N SER A 184 6.20 -15.60 4.68
CA SER A 184 6.81 -14.28 4.80
C SER A 184 7.02 -13.66 3.44
N TRP A 185 6.83 -12.35 3.36
CA TRP A 185 7.04 -11.58 2.13
C TRP A 185 8.46 -11.04 1.95
N ASP A 186 9.40 -11.46 2.82
CA ASP A 186 10.82 -11.08 2.78
C ASP A 186 11.03 -9.55 2.72
N ARG A 187 10.23 -8.81 3.48
CA ARG A 187 10.33 -7.35 3.65
C ARG A 187 11.05 -7.01 4.94
N HIS A 188 11.64 -5.83 5.01
CA HIS A 188 12.21 -5.33 6.26
C HIS A 188 11.23 -4.36 6.93
N VAL A 189 11.14 -4.43 8.25
CA VAL A 189 10.43 -3.44 9.07
C VAL A 189 11.44 -2.80 9.99
N ILE A 190 11.55 -1.48 9.89
CA ILE A 190 12.39 -0.65 10.72
C ILE A 190 11.51 0.20 11.62
N GLN A 191 11.84 0.26 12.90
CA GLN A 191 11.17 1.11 13.88
C GLN A 191 12.16 2.17 14.36
N MET A 192 11.80 3.43 14.23
CA MET A 192 12.67 4.58 14.45
C MET A 192 11.98 5.59 15.36
N MET A 193 12.65 5.98 16.44
CA MET A 193 12.21 7.05 17.32
C MET A 193 12.98 8.32 16.99
N ILE A 194 12.29 9.35 16.50
CA ILE A 194 12.91 10.65 16.26
C ILE A 194 12.93 11.46 17.55
N PHE A 195 14.02 12.20 17.79
CA PHE A 195 14.16 12.97 19.03
C PHE A 195 13.63 14.41 18.90
N ASN A 196 13.45 14.88 17.67
CA ASN A 196 12.89 16.18 17.35
C ASN A 196 11.90 16.06 16.20
N GLU A 197 10.67 16.54 16.39
CA GLU A 197 9.63 16.52 15.35
C GLU A 197 10.06 17.29 14.07
N ALA A 198 10.97 18.26 14.19
CA ALA A 198 11.51 18.99 13.05
C ALA A 198 12.29 18.10 12.06
N ASP A 199 12.78 16.93 12.50
CA ASP A 199 13.45 15.97 11.62
C ASP A 199 12.46 15.22 10.71
N MET A 200 11.16 15.25 11.01
CA MET A 200 10.14 14.50 10.27
C MET A 200 10.12 14.81 8.77
N GLU A 201 10.33 16.07 8.37
CA GLU A 201 10.37 16.47 6.96
C GLU A 201 11.52 15.77 6.20
N ILE A 202 12.68 15.65 6.85
CA ILE A 202 13.85 14.98 6.25
C ILE A 202 13.63 13.47 6.21
N VAL A 203 13.00 12.90 7.24
CA VAL A 203 12.62 11.49 7.28
C VAL A 203 11.64 11.16 6.15
N GLU A 204 10.56 11.92 6.02
CA GLU A 204 9.54 11.71 4.98
C GLU A 204 10.15 11.82 3.58
N ALA A 205 10.97 12.84 3.33
CA ALA A 205 11.67 12.99 2.06
C ALA A 205 12.57 11.78 1.75
N PHE A 206 13.25 11.23 2.76
CA PHE A 206 14.07 10.05 2.63
C PHE A 206 13.24 8.80 2.30
N LEU A 207 12.19 8.52 3.09
CA LEU A 207 11.33 7.36 2.89
C LEU A 207 10.66 7.38 1.51
N ASN A 208 10.17 8.54 1.08
CA ASN A 208 9.59 8.73 -0.25
C ASN A 208 10.61 8.50 -1.37
N LYS A 209 11.87 8.94 -1.20
CA LYS A 209 12.95 8.70 -2.17
C LYS A 209 13.23 7.21 -2.37
N PHE A 210 13.13 6.40 -1.32
CA PHE A 210 13.35 4.95 -1.38
C PHE A 210 12.07 4.14 -1.65
N GLY A 211 10.92 4.81 -1.80
CA GLY A 211 9.65 4.14 -2.03
C GLY A 211 9.17 3.32 -0.83
N CYS A 212 9.59 3.68 0.39
CA CYS A 212 9.19 3.01 1.62
C CYS A 212 7.79 3.46 2.04
N SER A 213 6.93 2.49 2.35
CA SER A 213 5.67 2.75 3.06
C SER A 213 5.97 2.97 4.54
N TRP A 214 5.20 3.82 5.23
CA TRP A 214 5.47 4.13 6.63
C TRP A 214 4.20 4.48 7.41
N ARG A 215 4.30 4.34 8.73
CA ARG A 215 3.29 4.70 9.72
C ARG A 215 3.94 5.49 10.85
N TRP A 216 3.25 6.50 11.35
CA TRP A 216 3.78 7.41 12.37
C TRP A 216 2.82 7.51 13.56
N ASN A 217 3.34 7.21 14.74
CA ASN A 217 2.74 7.64 15.99
C ASN A 217 3.37 8.96 16.42
N LYS A 218 2.63 10.05 16.20
CA LYS A 218 3.07 11.41 16.51
C LYS A 218 3.28 11.65 18.01
N GLU A 219 2.45 11.05 18.86
CA GLU A 219 2.52 11.28 20.32
C GLU A 219 3.80 10.70 20.91
N GLU A 220 4.29 9.60 20.36
CA GLU A 220 5.50 8.90 20.81
C GLU A 220 6.74 9.21 19.96
N LEU A 221 6.59 10.05 18.92
CA LEU A 221 7.63 10.32 17.92
C LEU A 221 8.21 9.03 17.31
N LEU A 222 7.36 8.02 17.14
CA LEU A 222 7.73 6.68 16.68
C LEU A 222 7.25 6.47 15.25
N ILE A 223 8.17 6.08 14.38
CA ILE A 223 7.92 5.79 12.97
C ILE A 223 8.24 4.32 12.74
N ALA A 224 7.34 3.60 12.08
CA ALA A 224 7.65 2.30 11.52
C ALA A 224 7.56 2.38 10.01
N PHE A 225 8.56 1.86 9.32
CA PHE A 225 8.57 1.85 7.86
C PHE A 225 8.99 0.50 7.32
N ASP A 226 8.44 0.22 6.15
CA ASP A 226 8.62 -1.02 5.42
C ASP A 226 9.55 -0.79 4.22
N VAL A 227 10.52 -1.70 4.08
CA VAL A 227 11.44 -1.74 2.94
C VAL A 227 11.11 -2.98 2.13
N ALA A 228 10.63 -2.76 0.91
CA ALA A 228 10.23 -3.84 0.01
C ALA A 228 11.43 -4.73 -0.39
N LYS A 229 11.16 -6.01 -0.68
CA LYS A 229 12.15 -7.04 -1.06
C LYS A 229 13.13 -6.64 -2.19
N HIS A 230 12.75 -5.67 -3.02
CA HIS A 230 13.51 -5.22 -4.19
C HIS A 230 14.31 -3.92 -3.94
N VAL A 231 14.08 -3.26 -2.80
CA VAL A 231 14.81 -2.05 -2.41
C VAL A 231 16.05 -2.48 -1.62
N SER A 232 17.22 -1.97 -2.01
CA SER A 232 18.47 -2.26 -1.27
C SER A 232 18.41 -1.65 0.12
N TYR A 233 18.66 -2.47 1.15
CA TYR A 233 18.67 -2.01 2.54
C TYR A 233 19.96 -1.28 2.92
N GLU A 234 21.08 -1.56 2.26
CA GLU A 234 22.39 -0.99 2.62
C GLU A 234 22.41 0.56 2.67
N PRO A 235 21.93 1.31 1.66
CA PRO A 235 21.90 2.77 1.74
C PRO A 235 20.93 3.32 2.80
N ILE A 236 19.89 2.55 3.13
CA ILE A 236 18.94 2.88 4.19
C ILE A 236 19.62 2.73 5.54
N LYS A 237 20.37 1.64 5.73
CA LYS A 237 21.15 1.39 6.93
C LYS A 237 22.20 2.46 7.17
N GLU A 238 22.97 2.84 6.14
CA GLU A 238 23.97 3.91 6.25
C GLU A 238 23.35 5.24 6.72
N TRP A 239 22.16 5.58 6.19
CA TRP A 239 21.45 6.80 6.60
C TRP A 239 20.93 6.71 8.05
N LEU A 240 20.39 5.55 8.44
CA LEU A 240 19.93 5.30 9.81
C LEU A 240 21.10 5.42 10.80
N ASP A 241 22.22 4.76 10.52
CA ASP A 241 23.45 4.77 11.33
C ASP A 241 24.01 6.20 11.45
N SER A 242 24.02 6.97 10.36
CA SER A 242 24.50 8.37 10.37
C SER A 242 23.66 9.24 11.30
N GLY A 243 22.32 9.18 11.19
CA GLY A 243 21.46 10.01 12.03
C GLY A 243 21.37 9.55 13.48
N GLU A 244 21.56 8.26 13.75
CA GLU A 244 21.77 7.76 15.12
C GLU A 244 23.08 8.29 15.72
N GLY A 245 24.17 8.25 14.95
CA GLY A 245 25.46 8.84 15.34
C GLY A 245 25.38 10.35 15.61
N GLU A 246 24.54 11.07 14.87
CA GLU A 246 24.24 12.49 15.06
C GLU A 246 23.21 12.76 16.17
N LYS A 247 22.65 11.72 16.81
CA LYS A 247 21.59 11.81 17.83
C LYS A 247 20.34 12.55 17.33
N ARG A 248 19.92 12.26 16.11
CA ARG A 248 18.67 12.76 15.53
C ARG A 248 17.52 11.77 15.77
N TRP A 249 17.85 10.49 15.79
CA TRP A 249 16.95 9.39 16.08
C TRP A 249 17.69 8.22 16.72
N GLY A 250 16.94 7.25 17.24
CA GLY A 250 17.41 5.89 17.46
C GLY A 250 16.53 4.94 16.67
N TYR A 251 17.06 3.77 16.29
CA TYR A 251 16.27 2.84 15.49
C TYR A 251 16.53 1.36 15.85
N ARG A 252 15.61 0.50 15.44
CA ARG A 252 15.76 -0.95 15.52
C ARG A 252 15.26 -1.64 14.26
N GLU A 253 15.98 -2.68 13.90
CA GLU A 253 15.65 -3.62 12.83
C GLU A 253 14.61 -4.62 13.34
N ALA A 254 13.33 -4.22 13.33
CA ALA A 254 12.24 -4.98 13.95
C ALA A 254 11.94 -6.30 13.22
N CYS A 255 12.08 -6.32 11.90
CA CYS A 255 12.02 -7.51 11.07
C CYS A 255 13.02 -7.37 9.92
N LEU A 256 13.94 -8.31 9.75
CA LEU A 256 14.85 -8.35 8.61
C LEU A 256 14.53 -9.56 7.73
N SER A 257 14.53 -9.33 6.41
CA SER A 257 14.41 -10.44 5.46
C SER A 257 15.60 -11.40 5.60
N LYS A 258 15.37 -12.69 5.32
CA LYS A 258 16.40 -13.72 5.49
C LYS A 258 17.60 -13.58 4.53
N ARG A 259 17.48 -12.77 3.47
CA ARG A 259 18.55 -12.58 2.47
C ARG A 259 19.79 -11.89 3.04
N GLU A 260 19.66 -11.18 4.16
CA GLU A 260 20.79 -10.45 4.76
C GLU A 260 21.40 -11.15 5.98
N ASN A 261 20.88 -12.31 6.40
CA ASN A 261 21.45 -13.10 7.51
C ASN A 261 22.62 -14.02 7.09
N THR A 262 23.21 -13.79 5.91
CA THR A 262 24.48 -14.40 5.50
C THR A 262 25.61 -13.40 5.65
N ASN A 263 26.10 -13.24 6.87
CA ASN A 263 27.49 -12.87 7.20
C ASN A 263 27.81 -13.29 8.64
#